data_AF-A0A5C6DLP9-F1
#
_entry.id   AF-A0A5C6DLP9-F1
#
_cell.length_a   1.000
_cell.length_b   1.000
_cell.length_c   1.000
_cell.angle_alpha   90.00
_cell.angle_beta   90.00
_cell.angle_gamma   90.00
#
_symmetry.space_group_name_H-M   'P 1'
#
loop_
_entity.id
_entity.type
_entity.pdbx_description
1 polymer ?
#
loop_
_entity_poly.entity_id
_entity_poly.type
_entity_poly.pdbx_seq_one_letter_code
_entity_poly.pdbx_strand_id
1 'polypeptide(L)'
;MLRAGNRCEYCQMHQSMQGATFHVEHIVPRSAGGSDDIGNLAWACPSCNLHKAGCIAVELVGMIGQITLYNPRRDRWSDHFQWEDFVLVARSDIGRATLGRLNLNHERRLKIRQAEQLFELFPHEVL
;
A
#
# COMPACT_ATOMS: atom_id res chain seq x y z
N MET A 1 2.03 -4.55 13.97
CA MET A 1 2.65 -3.21 14.06
C MET A 1 4.17 -3.30 13.96
N LEU A 2 4.86 -4.03 14.86
CA LEU A 2 6.32 -4.22 14.76
C LEU A 2 6.79 -4.78 13.41
N ARG A 3 6.11 -5.81 12.88
CA ARG A 3 6.42 -6.40 11.55
C ARG A 3 6.43 -5.36 10.42
N ALA A 4 5.50 -4.41 10.48
CA ALA A 4 5.33 -3.41 9.43
C ALA A 4 6.18 -2.14 9.66
N GLY A 5 7.05 -2.14 10.69
CA GLY A 5 7.84 -0.96 11.04
C GLY A 5 7.00 0.27 11.38
N ASN A 6 5.78 0.08 11.92
CA ASN A 6 4.77 1.13 12.11
C ASN A 6 4.37 1.87 10.84
N ARG A 7 4.54 1.25 9.67
CA ARG A 7 4.17 1.81 8.36
C ARG A 7 3.02 1.07 7.73
N CYS A 8 2.27 1.77 6.91
CA CYS A 8 1.27 1.15 6.05
C CYS A 8 2.00 0.26 5.05
N GLU A 9 1.65 -1.02 4.99
CA GLU A 9 2.37 -1.99 4.15
C GLU A 9 2.12 -1.77 2.65
N TYR A 10 1.17 -0.90 2.28
CA TYR A 10 0.94 -0.47 0.90
C TYR A 10 1.69 0.82 0.56
N CYS A 11 1.45 1.89 1.32
CA CYS A 11 1.92 3.24 0.98
C CYS A 11 3.14 3.71 1.77
N GLN A 12 3.65 2.88 2.69
CA GLN A 12 4.80 3.13 3.58
C GLN A 12 4.68 4.34 4.52
N MET A 13 3.51 4.97 4.58
CA MET A 13 3.21 6.08 5.50
C MET A 13 3.35 5.58 6.94
N HIS A 14 4.13 6.29 7.73
CA HIS A 14 4.29 6.03 9.16
C HIS A 14 3.01 6.38 9.92
N GLN A 15 2.63 5.53 10.87
CA GLN A 15 1.36 5.66 11.60
C GLN A 15 1.25 6.95 12.40
N SER A 16 2.36 7.53 12.88
CA SER A 16 2.34 8.81 13.61
C SER A 16 1.83 9.98 12.76
N MET A 17 1.83 9.85 11.43
CA MET A 17 1.30 10.88 10.52
C MET A 17 -0.21 10.83 10.33
N GLN A 18 -0.89 9.92 11.03
CA GLN A 18 -2.32 9.73 10.95
C GLN A 18 -2.93 9.76 12.35
N GLY A 19 -3.87 10.68 12.57
CA GLY A 19 -4.59 10.74 13.85
C GLY A 19 -5.50 9.54 14.12
N ALA A 20 -5.90 8.82 13.07
CA ALA A 20 -6.66 7.57 13.17
C ALA A 20 -5.73 6.36 13.21
N THR A 21 -6.06 5.38 14.05
CA THR A 21 -5.34 4.10 14.07
C THR A 21 -5.44 3.40 12.72
N PHE A 22 -4.37 2.74 12.33
CA PHE A 22 -4.37 1.89 11.14
C PHE A 22 -5.20 0.63 11.40
N HIS A 23 -5.59 -0.02 10.32
CA HIS A 23 -6.42 -1.21 10.33
C HIS A 23 -5.56 -2.45 10.16
N VAL A 24 -5.93 -3.52 10.86
CA VAL A 24 -5.58 -4.87 10.43
C VAL A 24 -6.58 -5.23 9.34
N GLU A 25 -6.15 -5.15 8.08
CA GLU A 25 -7.00 -5.46 6.93
C GLU A 25 -6.72 -6.86 6.37
N HIS A 26 -7.71 -7.42 5.69
CA HIS A 26 -7.55 -8.65 4.94
C HIS A 26 -7.10 -8.37 3.50
N ILE A 27 -5.99 -8.99 3.09
CA ILE A 27 -5.45 -8.89 1.74
C ILE A 27 -6.43 -9.52 0.75
N VAL A 28 -6.89 -10.75 1.03
CA VAL A 28 -8.10 -11.32 0.44
C VAL A 28 -9.25 -11.09 1.42
N PRO A 29 -10.30 -10.34 1.07
CA PRO A 29 -11.38 -10.04 2.00
C PRO A 29 -12.14 -11.31 2.41
N ARG A 30 -12.71 -11.32 3.62
CA ARG A 30 -13.51 -12.45 4.12
C ARG A 30 -14.69 -12.80 3.21
N SER A 31 -15.30 -11.79 2.58
CA SER A 31 -16.39 -12.00 1.59
C SER A 31 -15.96 -12.78 0.35
N ALA A 32 -14.66 -12.87 0.08
CA ALA A 32 -14.06 -13.66 -0.98
C ALA A 32 -13.31 -14.90 -0.44
N GLY A 33 -13.58 -15.31 0.80
CA GLY A 33 -12.99 -16.51 1.42
C GLY A 33 -11.63 -16.31 2.08
N GLY A 34 -11.18 -15.07 2.30
CA GLY A 34 -9.92 -14.83 3.01
C GLY A 34 -9.98 -15.20 4.50
N SER A 35 -8.88 -15.73 5.04
CA SER A 35 -8.75 -16.14 6.45
C SER A 35 -8.30 -15.01 7.37
N ASP A 36 -8.47 -15.19 8.68
CA ASP A 36 -7.92 -14.31 9.72
C ASP A 36 -6.45 -14.63 10.06
N ASP A 37 -5.81 -15.53 9.30
CA ASP A 37 -4.41 -15.90 9.52
C ASP A 37 -3.47 -14.73 9.22
N ILE A 38 -2.36 -14.66 9.94
CA ILE A 38 -1.36 -13.60 9.78
C ILE A 38 -0.78 -13.47 8.36
N GLY A 39 -0.87 -14.54 7.57
CA GLY A 39 -0.51 -14.60 6.15
C GLY A 39 -1.53 -13.97 5.19
N ASN A 40 -2.69 -13.57 5.68
CA ASN A 40 -3.71 -12.82 4.93
C ASN A 40 -3.97 -11.42 5.53
N LEU A 41 -3.26 -11.04 6.59
CA LEU A 41 -3.46 -9.75 7.25
C LEU A 41 -2.35 -8.75 6.91
N ALA A 42 -2.77 -7.52 6.58
CA ALA A 42 -1.90 -6.38 6.34
C ALA A 42 -2.18 -5.22 7.31
N TRP A 43 -1.13 -4.45 7.62
CA TRP A 43 -1.23 -3.21 8.38
C TRP A 43 -1.45 -2.04 7.42
N ALA A 44 -2.66 -1.47 7.44
CA ALA A 44 -3.08 -0.53 6.41
C ALA A 44 -3.58 0.79 7.01
N CYS A 45 -3.13 1.91 6.42
CA CYS A 45 -3.72 3.19 6.78
C CYS A 45 -5.20 3.26 6.33
N PRO A 46 -6.02 4.10 6.98
CA PRO A 46 -7.45 4.22 6.64
C PRO A 46 -7.69 4.47 5.15
N SER A 47 -6.86 5.29 4.51
CA SER A 47 -7.00 5.59 3.09
C SER A 47 -6.69 4.38 2.19
N CYS A 48 -5.63 3.61 2.47
CA CYS A 48 -5.32 2.40 1.68
C CYS A 48 -6.41 1.34 1.84
N ASN A 49 -6.83 1.06 3.08
CA ASN A 49 -7.90 0.10 3.36
C ASN A 49 -9.22 0.49 2.69
N LEU A 50 -9.64 1.75 2.83
CA LEU A 50 -10.88 2.23 2.22
C LEU A 50 -10.83 2.21 0.70
N HIS A 51 -9.70 2.63 0.10
CA HIS A 51 -9.56 2.52 -1.35
C HIS A 51 -9.62 1.06 -1.75
N LYS A 52 -8.80 0.15 -1.19
CA LYS A 52 -8.78 -1.26 -1.56
C LYS A 52 -10.15 -1.91 -1.43
N ALA A 53 -10.83 -1.70 -0.29
CA ALA A 53 -12.09 -2.34 0.06
C ALA A 53 -12.04 -3.86 -0.23
N GLY A 54 -13.03 -4.40 -0.93
CA GLY A 54 -13.06 -5.81 -1.33
C GLY A 54 -12.25 -6.15 -2.60
N CYS A 55 -11.51 -5.21 -3.19
CA CYS A 55 -10.81 -5.42 -4.46
C CYS A 55 -9.47 -6.14 -4.24
N ILE A 56 -9.19 -7.14 -5.06
CA ILE A 56 -7.94 -7.92 -5.05
C ILE A 56 -7.22 -7.92 -6.41
N ALA A 57 -7.89 -7.50 -7.47
CA ALA A 57 -7.35 -7.39 -8.81
C ALA A 57 -8.13 -6.36 -9.64
N VAL A 58 -7.47 -5.79 -10.66
CA VAL A 58 -8.05 -4.81 -11.59
C VAL A 58 -7.64 -5.13 -13.02
N GLU A 59 -8.39 -4.62 -13.98
CA GLU A 59 -7.97 -4.61 -15.38
C GLU A 59 -7.12 -3.37 -15.66
N LEU A 60 -6.04 -3.54 -16.43
CA LEU A 60 -5.20 -2.44 -16.89
C LEU A 60 -5.43 -2.21 -18.39
N VAL A 61 -5.49 -0.95 -18.79
CA VAL A 61 -5.63 -0.57 -20.20
C VAL A 61 -4.46 -1.16 -21.00
N GLY A 62 -4.79 -1.84 -22.09
CA GLY A 62 -3.81 -2.50 -22.97
C GLY A 62 -3.36 -3.88 -22.52
N MET A 63 -3.99 -4.47 -21.48
CA MET A 63 -3.67 -5.81 -20.98
C MET A 63 -4.87 -6.75 -21.06
N ILE A 64 -4.60 -8.03 -21.30
CA ILE A 64 -5.62 -9.08 -21.31
C ILE A 64 -5.65 -9.72 -19.92
N GLY A 65 -6.83 -9.70 -19.28
CA GLY A 65 -7.04 -10.30 -17.96
C GLY A 65 -6.84 -9.33 -16.79
N GLN A 66 -7.02 -9.86 -15.59
CA GLN A 66 -6.92 -9.10 -14.35
C GLN A 66 -5.51 -9.19 -13.75
N ILE A 67 -5.01 -8.05 -13.27
CA ILE A 67 -3.74 -7.93 -12.55
C ILE A 67 -4.03 -7.81 -11.06
N THR A 68 -3.42 -8.68 -10.25
CA THR A 68 -3.58 -8.65 -8.81
C THR A 68 -2.96 -7.40 -8.19
N LEU A 69 -3.53 -6.96 -7.08
CA LEU A 69 -2.91 -5.92 -6.25
C LEU A 69 -1.72 -6.49 -5.46
N TYR A 70 -0.83 -5.59 -5.05
CA TYR A 70 0.34 -5.88 -4.22
C TYR A 70 -0.06 -6.62 -2.95
N ASN A 71 0.65 -7.70 -2.67
CA ASN A 71 0.46 -8.54 -1.50
C ASN A 71 1.70 -8.46 -0.59
N PRO A 72 1.65 -7.74 0.55
CA PRO A 72 2.80 -7.57 1.44
C PRO A 72 3.27 -8.86 2.13
N ARG A 73 2.61 -10.00 1.88
CA ARG A 73 3.00 -11.34 2.39
C ARG A 73 3.70 -12.18 1.33
N ARG A 74 3.61 -11.81 0.06
CA ARG A 74 4.16 -12.57 -1.07
C ARG A 74 5.14 -11.76 -1.90
N ASP A 75 4.95 -10.45 -1.95
CA ASP A 75 5.63 -9.55 -2.86
C ASP A 75 6.64 -8.67 -2.11
N ARG A 76 7.82 -8.48 -2.69
CA ARG A 76 8.78 -7.49 -2.20
C ARG A 76 8.38 -6.12 -2.73
N TRP A 77 8.27 -5.14 -1.84
CA TRP A 77 7.79 -3.80 -2.22
C TRP A 77 8.69 -3.16 -3.30
N SER A 78 10.02 -3.33 -3.18
CA SER A 78 11.03 -2.81 -4.12
C SER A 78 10.93 -3.37 -5.55
N ASP A 79 10.28 -4.53 -5.72
CA ASP A 79 10.12 -5.16 -7.04
C ASP A 79 8.97 -4.53 -7.83
N HIS A 80 8.12 -3.75 -7.16
CA HIS A 80 6.90 -3.18 -7.73
C HIS A 80 6.84 -1.68 -7.62
N PHE A 81 7.59 -1.08 -6.71
CA PHE A 81 7.59 0.35 -6.50
C PHE A 81 8.99 0.92 -6.27
N GLN A 82 9.16 2.19 -6.63
CA GLN A 82 10.31 3.02 -6.28
C GLN A 82 9.83 4.42 -5.88
N TRP A 83 10.64 5.09 -5.07
CA TRP A 83 10.46 6.52 -4.80
C TRP A 83 11.19 7.35 -5.85
N GLU A 84 10.50 8.34 -6.38
CA GLU A 84 11.07 9.48 -7.11
C GLU A 84 10.66 10.72 -6.34
N ASP A 85 11.59 11.24 -5.52
CA ASP A 85 11.29 12.18 -4.45
C ASP A 85 10.14 11.67 -3.56
N PHE A 86 9.02 12.39 -3.51
CA PHE A 86 7.83 12.03 -2.75
C PHE A 86 6.77 11.32 -3.59
N VAL A 87 7.06 11.06 -4.87
CA VAL A 87 6.16 10.38 -5.80
C VAL A 87 6.50 8.90 -5.82
N LEU A 88 5.47 8.07 -5.72
CA LEU A 88 5.61 6.63 -5.85
C LEU A 88 5.53 6.26 -7.34
N VAL A 89 6.53 5.57 -7.87
CA VAL A 89 6.53 5.10 -9.27
C VAL A 89 6.44 3.58 -9.29
N ALA A 90 5.58 3.06 -10.18
CA ALA A 90 5.40 1.63 -10.34
C ALA A 90 6.47 1.04 -11.27
N ARG A 91 7.06 -0.10 -10.87
CA ARG A 91 8.08 -0.85 -11.60
C ARG A 91 7.54 -2.13 -12.26
N SER A 92 6.29 -2.46 -12.00
CA SER A 92 5.60 -3.65 -12.51
C SER A 92 4.13 -3.37 -12.73
N ASP A 93 3.42 -4.31 -13.37
CA ASP A 93 1.97 -4.23 -13.54
C ASP A 93 1.22 -4.36 -12.21
N ILE A 94 1.70 -5.19 -11.28
CA ILE A 94 1.18 -5.23 -9.90
C ILE A 94 1.33 -3.85 -9.24
N GLY A 95 2.47 -3.19 -9.45
CA GLY A 95 2.72 -1.83 -8.99
C GLY A 95 1.73 -0.84 -9.60
N ARG A 96 1.53 -0.89 -10.92
CA ARG A 96 0.60 0.01 -11.65
C ARG A 96 -0.85 -0.19 -11.18
N ALA A 97 -1.28 -1.45 -11.09
CA ALA A 97 -2.59 -1.84 -10.59
C ALA A 97 -2.82 -1.29 -9.17
N THR A 98 -1.86 -1.50 -8.26
CA THR A 98 -1.96 -1.06 -6.87
C THR A 98 -1.93 0.45 -6.74
N LEU A 99 -1.01 1.12 -7.43
CA LEU A 99 -0.84 2.57 -7.40
C LEU A 99 -2.13 3.27 -7.83
N GLY A 100 -2.72 2.83 -8.93
CA GLY A 100 -4.00 3.34 -9.41
C GLY A 100 -5.15 2.99 -8.48
N ARG A 101 -5.30 1.71 -8.10
CA ARG A 101 -6.42 1.24 -7.28
C ARG A 101 -6.48 1.89 -5.90
N LEU A 102 -5.32 2.12 -5.28
CA LEU A 102 -5.19 2.69 -3.94
C LEU A 102 -4.94 4.19 -3.93
N ASN A 103 -4.89 4.82 -5.12
CA ASN A 103 -4.63 6.24 -5.32
C ASN A 103 -3.40 6.72 -4.52
N LEU A 104 -2.28 6.02 -4.72
CA LEU A 104 -1.11 6.16 -3.86
C LEU A 104 -0.39 7.49 -4.03
N ASN A 105 -0.63 8.24 -5.10
CA ASN A 105 -0.06 9.57 -5.33
C ASN A 105 -1.08 10.71 -5.22
N HIS A 106 -2.21 10.48 -4.54
CA HIS A 106 -3.14 11.57 -4.23
C HIS A 106 -2.40 12.75 -3.58
N GLU A 107 -2.76 13.99 -3.92
CA GLU A 107 -2.07 15.22 -3.48
C GLU A 107 -1.83 15.28 -1.96
N ARG A 108 -2.82 14.85 -1.16
CA ARG A 108 -2.70 14.76 0.30
C ARG A 108 -1.57 13.82 0.74
N ARG A 109 -1.35 12.70 0.05
CA ARG A 109 -0.26 11.76 0.37
C ARG A 109 1.10 12.37 0.05
N LEU A 110 1.22 13.12 -1.05
CA LEU A 110 2.45 13.85 -1.38
C LEU A 110 2.81 14.84 -0.27
N LYS A 111 1.83 15.62 0.22
CA LYS A 111 2.03 16.54 1.35
C LYS A 111 2.40 15.82 2.64
N ILE A 112 1.79 14.66 2.92
CA ILE A 112 2.15 13.84 4.09
C ILE A 112 3.60 13.36 3.99
N ARG A 113 4.05 12.87 2.83
CA ARG A 113 5.43 12.41 2.63
C ARG A 113 6.46 13.53 2.79
N GLN A 114 6.14 14.74 2.30
CA GLN A 114 6.93 15.94 2.56
C GLN A 114 7.02 16.26 4.05
N ALA A 115 5.91 16.11 4.79
CA ALA A 115 5.92 16.29 6.24
C ALA A 115 6.70 15.18 6.95
N GLU A 116 6.58 13.91 6.50
CA GLU A 116 7.38 12.79 7.01
C GLU A 116 8.88 13.07 6.92
N GLN A 117 9.33 13.72 5.85
CA GLN A 117 10.74 14.10 5.71
C GLN A 117 11.21 15.04 6.81
N LEU A 118 10.39 16.01 7.21
CA LEU A 118 10.72 16.96 8.28
C LEU A 118 10.88 16.29 9.64
N PHE A 119 10.27 15.12 9.82
CA PHE A 119 10.35 14.31 11.04
C PHE A 119 11.30 13.11 10.91
N GLU A 120 12.07 13.00 9.81
CA GLU A 120 12.93 11.85 9.52
C GLU A 120 12.18 10.50 9.46
N LEU A 121 10.89 10.57 9.12
CA LEU A 121 10.01 9.42 8.99
C LEU A 121 9.82 8.98 7.54
N PHE A 122 10.29 9.74 6.55
CA PHE A 122 10.11 9.33 5.15
C PHE A 122 11.06 8.18 4.79
N PRO A 123 10.58 7.06 4.23
CA PRO A 123 11.40 5.88 3.97
C PRO A 123 12.10 6.00 2.61
N HIS A 124 13.25 6.67 2.58
CA HIS A 124 14.09 6.82 1.37
C HIS A 124 14.59 5.47 0.84
N GLU A 125 14.85 4.53 1.73
CA GLU A 125 15.24 3.16 1.43
C GLU A 125 14.18 2.21 1.97
N VAL A 126 13.82 1.20 1.17
CA VAL A 126 12.81 0.22 1.53
C VAL A 126 13.48 -0.88 2.35
N LEU A 127 13.06 -1.03 3.62
CA LEU A 127 13.49 -2.10 4.53
C LEU A 127 13.12 -3.50 4.02
#